data_AF-A0A947QDV1-F1
#
_entry.id   AF-A0A947QDV1-F1
#
_cell.length_a   1.000
_cell.length_b   1.000
_cell.length_c   1.000
_cell.angle_alpha   90.00
_cell.angle_beta   90.00
_cell.angle_gamma   90.00
#
_symmetry.space_group_name_H-M   'P 1'
#
loop_
_entity.id
_entity.type
_entity.pdbx_description
1 polymer ?
#
loop_
_entity_poly.entity_id
_entity_poly.type
_entity_poly.pdbx_seq_one_letter_code
_entity_poly.pdbx_strand_id
1 'polypeptide(L)'
;GAGDWSAALFFALAAAAVLGILALFFSTEAGIAMGALGDNEAVVVAAGSDPRLLRTSGVALSGALCGLSGGLAASYQGFADVNFGSGVVAAGLASVMVGEFLFRSNRIGLQLVRVVIGSIAFRAIMFAGRRYGYIVGMGPNDLRLVTALLVVGAVAAGRLKAKRDAKRGLASAAARSSGAEARSKGGAL
;
A
#
# COMPACT_ATOMS: atom_id res chain seq x y z
N GLY A 1 32.54 0.71 -4.82
CA GLY A 1 33.29 -0.56 -4.76
C GLY A 1 32.48 -1.65 -5.42
N ALA A 2 33.08 -2.76 -5.87
CA ALA A 2 32.35 -3.86 -6.50
C ALA A 2 31.34 -4.56 -5.56
N GLY A 3 31.47 -4.38 -4.23
CA GLY A 3 30.54 -4.90 -3.22
C GLY A 3 29.20 -4.14 -3.09
N ASP A 4 29.14 -2.88 -3.53
CA ASP A 4 27.89 -2.09 -3.44
C ASP A 4 26.87 -2.56 -4.48
N TRP A 5 27.35 -2.91 -5.67
CA TRP A 5 26.54 -3.39 -6.78
C TRP A 5 26.01 -4.81 -6.55
N SER A 6 26.79 -5.69 -5.91
CA SER A 6 26.35 -7.05 -5.59
C SER A 6 25.27 -7.07 -4.52
N ALA A 7 25.41 -6.24 -3.47
CA ALA A 7 24.37 -6.08 -2.45
C ALA A 7 23.08 -5.51 -3.05
N ALA A 8 23.17 -4.47 -3.87
CA ALA A 8 22.02 -3.89 -4.55
C ALA A 8 21.31 -4.92 -5.46
N LEU A 9 22.07 -5.74 -6.20
CA LEU A 9 21.53 -6.79 -7.05
C LEU A 9 20.81 -7.86 -6.23
N PHE A 10 21.38 -8.28 -5.09
CA PHE A 10 20.77 -9.26 -4.20
C PHE A 10 19.42 -8.78 -3.66
N PHE A 11 19.35 -7.55 -3.13
CA PHE A 11 18.07 -7.00 -2.63
C PHE A 11 17.05 -6.78 -3.74
N ALA A 12 17.48 -6.33 -4.92
CA ALA A 12 16.59 -6.17 -6.06
C ALA A 12 16.00 -7.52 -6.51
N LEU A 13 16.82 -8.57 -6.57
CA LEU A 13 16.39 -9.90 -6.96
C LEU A 13 15.50 -10.55 -5.90
N ALA A 14 15.83 -10.38 -4.61
CA ALA A 14 14.97 -10.83 -3.51
C ALA A 14 13.59 -10.13 -3.55
N ALA A 15 13.57 -8.81 -3.75
CA ALA A 15 12.32 -8.06 -3.89
C ALA A 15 11.52 -8.51 -5.11
N ALA A 16 12.16 -8.70 -6.27
CA ALA A 16 11.51 -9.19 -7.48
C ALA A 16 10.94 -10.60 -7.30
N ALA A 17 11.66 -11.50 -6.62
CA ALA A 17 11.20 -12.84 -6.30
C ALA A 17 9.96 -12.81 -5.39
N VAL A 18 9.98 -12.02 -4.32
CA VAL A 18 8.81 -11.84 -3.43
C VAL A 18 7.62 -11.27 -4.19
N LEU A 19 7.84 -10.26 -5.04
CA LEU A 19 6.77 -9.71 -5.88
C LEU A 19 6.21 -10.73 -6.87
N GLY A 20 7.07 -11.53 -7.51
CA GLY A 20 6.66 -12.57 -8.43
C GLY A 20 5.82 -13.64 -7.73
N ILE A 21 6.26 -14.10 -6.56
CA ILE A 21 5.52 -15.06 -5.73
C ILE A 21 4.16 -14.49 -5.32
N LEU A 22 4.10 -13.22 -4.91
CA LEU A 22 2.83 -12.57 -4.58
C LEU A 22 1.92 -12.42 -5.79
N ALA A 23 2.45 -12.03 -6.95
CA ALA A 23 1.67 -11.92 -8.17
C ALA A 23 1.08 -13.27 -8.59
N LEU A 24 1.87 -14.35 -8.48
CA LEU A 24 1.41 -15.73 -8.71
C LEU A 24 0.35 -16.13 -7.68
N PHE A 25 0.60 -15.89 -6.39
CA PHE A 25 -0.35 -16.21 -5.32
C PHE A 25 -1.70 -15.52 -5.51
N PHE A 26 -1.71 -14.22 -5.81
CA PHE A 26 -2.93 -13.46 -6.08
C PHE A 26 -3.65 -13.84 -7.39
N SER A 27 -2.98 -14.60 -8.27
CA SER A 27 -3.60 -15.18 -9.46
C SER A 27 -4.27 -16.54 -9.18
N THR A 28 -4.03 -17.15 -8.01
CA THR A 28 -4.67 -18.42 -7.62
C THR A 28 -6.07 -18.22 -7.04
N GLU A 29 -6.86 -19.30 -6.98
CA GLU A 29 -8.20 -19.29 -6.38
C GLU A 29 -8.18 -18.81 -4.93
N ALA A 30 -7.19 -19.24 -4.14
CA ALA A 30 -7.03 -18.81 -2.75
C ALA A 30 -6.73 -17.31 -2.64
N GLY A 31 -5.93 -16.75 -3.54
CA GLY A 31 -5.63 -15.32 -3.59
C GLY A 31 -6.83 -14.47 -4.00
N ILE A 32 -7.61 -14.92 -4.98
CA ILE A 32 -8.84 -14.25 -5.40
C ILE A 32 -9.91 -14.32 -4.30
N ALA A 33 -10.07 -15.49 -3.66
CA ALA A 33 -11.00 -15.68 -2.55
C ALA A 33 -10.61 -14.83 -1.33
N MET A 34 -9.31 -14.65 -1.06
CA MET A 34 -8.82 -13.73 -0.03
C MET A 34 -9.13 -12.26 -0.37
N GLY A 35 -9.08 -11.89 -1.65
CA GLY A 35 -9.53 -10.58 -2.12
C GLY A 35 -11.05 -10.38 -1.94
N ALA A 36 -11.84 -11.40 -2.30
CA ALA A 36 -13.29 -11.38 -2.13
C ALA A 36 -13.72 -11.31 -0.66
N LEU A 37 -12.98 -11.96 0.25
CA LEU A 37 -13.18 -11.87 1.70
C LEU A 37 -13.10 -10.42 2.21
N GLY A 38 -12.26 -9.60 1.58
CA GLY A 38 -12.09 -8.18 1.94
C GLY A 38 -13.25 -7.27 1.49
N ASP A 39 -14.00 -7.67 0.46
CA ASP A 39 -15.15 -6.91 -0.04
C ASP A 39 -16.46 -7.38 0.62
N ASN A 40 -16.72 -8.68 0.57
CA ASN A 40 -17.90 -9.27 1.19
C ASN A 40 -17.69 -10.73 1.63
N GLU A 41 -17.70 -10.96 2.94
CA GLU A 41 -17.56 -12.29 3.54
C GLU A 41 -18.66 -13.26 3.11
N ALA A 42 -19.87 -12.78 2.83
CA ALA A 42 -20.98 -13.62 2.39
C ALA A 42 -20.71 -14.30 1.05
N VAL A 43 -19.91 -13.68 0.18
CA VAL A 43 -19.52 -14.26 -1.13
C VAL A 43 -18.59 -15.46 -0.92
N VAL A 44 -17.69 -15.39 0.05
CA VAL A 44 -16.74 -16.47 0.36
C VAL A 44 -17.45 -17.65 1.01
N VAL A 45 -18.39 -17.38 1.92
CA VAL A 45 -19.21 -18.41 2.57
C VAL A 45 -20.11 -19.11 1.54
N ALA A 46 -20.73 -18.37 0.61
CA ALA A 46 -21.54 -18.94 -0.46
C ALA A 46 -20.72 -19.79 -1.45
N ALA A 47 -19.42 -19.47 -1.63
CA ALA A 47 -18.49 -20.26 -2.43
C ALA A 47 -17.98 -21.52 -1.71
N GLY A 48 -18.43 -21.81 -0.48
CA GLY A 48 -18.05 -23.00 0.28
C GLY A 48 -16.65 -22.96 0.90
N SER A 49 -15.98 -21.80 0.89
CA SER A 49 -14.66 -21.61 1.50
C SER A 49 -14.78 -21.08 2.93
N ASP A 50 -13.92 -21.54 3.84
CA ASP A 50 -13.95 -21.10 5.25
C ASP A 50 -13.27 -19.72 5.42
N PRO A 51 -14.01 -18.65 5.79
CA PRO A 51 -13.45 -17.31 6.00
C PRO A 51 -12.35 -17.27 7.07
N ARG A 52 -12.42 -18.14 8.09
CA ARG A 52 -11.45 -18.16 9.20
C ARG A 52 -10.08 -18.62 8.72
N LEU A 53 -10.05 -19.64 7.87
CA LEU A 53 -8.80 -20.15 7.28
C LEU A 53 -8.17 -19.11 6.35
N LEU A 54 -8.98 -18.45 5.51
CA LEU A 54 -8.49 -17.39 4.62
C LEU A 54 -7.98 -16.18 5.41
N ARG A 55 -8.68 -15.76 6.46
CA ARG A 55 -8.23 -14.66 7.32
C ARG A 55 -6.94 -14.99 8.05
N THR A 56 -6.83 -16.18 8.63
CA THR A 56 -5.65 -16.62 9.38
C THR A 56 -4.43 -16.74 8.48
N SER A 57 -4.60 -17.35 7.29
CA SER A 57 -3.51 -17.43 6.30
C SER A 57 -3.06 -16.06 5.80
N GLY A 58 -3.97 -15.10 5.61
CA GLY A 58 -3.62 -13.72 5.24
C GLY A 58 -2.80 -13.00 6.32
N VAL A 59 -3.19 -13.12 7.60
CA VAL A 59 -2.43 -12.53 8.71
C VAL A 59 -1.05 -13.22 8.85
N ALA A 60 -1.01 -14.54 8.73
CA ALA A 60 0.25 -15.30 8.77
C ALA A 60 1.19 -14.90 7.63
N LEU A 61 0.67 -14.76 6.40
CA LEU A 61 1.44 -14.31 5.24
C LEU A 61 2.00 -12.90 5.43
N SER A 62 1.19 -11.97 5.92
CA SER A 62 1.62 -10.61 6.25
C SER A 62 2.75 -10.60 7.30
N GLY A 63 2.59 -11.40 8.36
CA GLY A 63 3.60 -11.56 9.42
C GLY A 63 4.91 -12.14 8.88
N ALA A 64 4.82 -13.16 8.02
CA ALA A 64 5.99 -13.78 7.39
C ALA A 64 6.76 -12.78 6.49
N LEU A 65 6.06 -11.97 5.69
CA LEU A 65 6.67 -10.95 4.86
C LEU A 65 7.33 -9.84 5.70
N CYS A 66 6.68 -9.43 6.79
CA CYS A 66 7.23 -8.43 7.70
C CYS A 66 8.49 -8.95 8.40
N GLY A 67 8.47 -10.21 8.87
CA GLY A 67 9.64 -10.88 9.45
C GLY A 67 10.79 -11.03 8.46
N LEU A 68 10.50 -11.44 7.22
CA LEU A 68 11.50 -11.56 6.15
C LEU A 68 12.13 -10.20 5.82
N SER A 69 11.32 -9.14 5.72
CA SER A 69 11.82 -7.77 5.53
C SER A 69 12.69 -7.31 6.70
N GLY A 70 12.32 -7.63 7.93
CA GLY A 70 13.08 -7.30 9.14
C GLY A 70 14.43 -8.01 9.20
N GLY A 71 14.46 -9.31 8.88
CA GLY A 71 15.69 -10.10 8.79
C GLY A 71 16.66 -9.56 7.74
N LEU A 72 16.15 -9.30 6.52
CA LEU A 72 16.95 -8.70 5.45
C LEU A 72 17.50 -7.32 5.83
N ALA A 73 16.71 -6.49 6.53
CA ALA A 73 17.15 -5.18 6.98
C ALA A 73 18.22 -5.28 8.08
N ALA A 74 18.09 -6.22 9.02
CA ALA A 74 19.10 -6.47 10.06
C ALA A 74 20.41 -6.97 9.45
N SER A 75 20.35 -7.85 8.44
CA SER A 75 21.54 -8.30 7.69
C SER A 75 22.24 -7.15 6.96
N TYR A 76 21.48 -6.17 6.44
CA TYR A 76 22.05 -5.01 5.77
C TYR A 76 22.67 -3.99 6.74
N GLN A 77 22.07 -3.80 7.92
CA GLN A 77 22.54 -2.81 8.89
C GLN A 77 23.58 -3.33 9.86
N GLY A 78 23.70 -4.66 10.02
CA GLY A 78 24.62 -5.28 10.98
C GLY A 78 24.20 -5.14 12.45
N PHE A 79 23.08 -4.48 12.72
CA PHE A 79 22.52 -4.27 14.06
C PHE A 79 20.99 -4.33 14.01
N ALA A 80 20.38 -4.79 15.11
CA ALA A 80 18.93 -4.84 15.28
C ALA A 80 18.54 -3.99 16.49
N ASP A 81 17.78 -2.92 16.24
CA ASP A 81 17.26 -2.01 17.27
C ASP A 81 15.73 -1.90 17.17
N VAL A 82 15.03 -1.85 18.29
CA VAL A 82 13.56 -1.73 18.35
C VAL A 82 13.03 -0.41 17.79
N ASN A 83 13.80 0.68 17.90
CA ASN A 83 13.48 1.98 17.32
C ASN A 83 13.62 1.98 15.80
N PHE A 84 14.42 1.06 15.23
CA PHE A 84 14.53 0.94 13.79
C PHE A 84 13.21 0.45 13.17
N GLY A 85 12.52 -0.49 13.84
CA GLY A 85 11.27 -1.07 13.35
C GLY A 85 10.12 -0.07 13.23
N SER A 86 9.95 0.82 14.21
CA SER A 86 8.86 1.82 14.20
C SER A 86 8.97 2.79 13.02
N GLY A 87 10.18 3.23 12.69
CA GLY A 87 10.45 4.07 11.51
C GLY A 87 10.18 3.36 10.18
N VAL A 88 10.51 2.07 10.09
CA VAL A 88 10.28 1.26 8.88
C VAL A 88 8.79 1.06 8.60
N VAL A 89 7.97 0.80 9.62
CA VAL A 89 6.51 0.65 9.46
C VAL A 89 5.88 1.96 8.98
N ALA A 90 6.23 3.09 9.60
CA ALA A 90 5.72 4.40 9.20
C ALA A 90 6.11 4.76 7.77
N ALA A 91 7.38 4.55 7.39
CA ALA A 91 7.86 4.79 6.03
C ALA A 91 7.20 3.83 5.01
N GLY A 92 6.96 2.57 5.40
CA GLY A 92 6.27 1.58 4.58
C GLY A 92 4.84 2.01 4.25
N LEU A 93 4.06 2.36 5.27
CA LEU A 93 2.69 2.85 5.08
C LEU A 93 2.64 4.13 4.24
N ALA A 94 3.55 5.07 4.48
CA ALA A 94 3.66 6.28 3.69
C ALA A 94 3.93 5.98 2.20
N SER A 95 4.85 5.06 1.92
CA SER A 95 5.17 4.68 0.54
C SER A 95 3.99 4.05 -0.21
N VAL A 96 3.21 3.20 0.46
CA VAL A 96 1.99 2.60 -0.11
C VAL A 96 0.93 3.66 -0.38
N MET A 97 0.75 4.62 0.54
CA MET A 97 -0.17 5.74 0.35
C MET A 97 0.24 6.65 -0.83
N VAL A 98 1.53 6.93 -0.98
CA VAL A 98 2.06 7.68 -2.13
C VAL A 98 1.78 6.94 -3.44
N GLY A 99 1.96 5.62 -3.46
CA GLY A 99 1.57 4.78 -4.60
C GLY A 99 0.08 4.89 -4.93
N GLU A 100 -0.79 4.79 -3.92
CA GLU A 100 -2.25 4.93 -4.05
C GLU A 100 -2.69 6.27 -4.64
N PHE A 101 -1.92 7.33 -4.38
CA PHE A 101 -2.22 8.64 -4.93
C PHE A 101 -2.02 8.71 -6.46
N LEU A 102 -1.02 8.01 -6.99
CA LEU A 102 -0.57 8.16 -8.39
C LEU A 102 -1.51 7.51 -9.41
N PHE A 103 -1.99 6.28 -9.15
CA PHE A 103 -2.88 5.56 -10.08
C PHE A 103 -4.00 4.81 -9.34
N ARG A 104 -5.23 4.93 -9.84
CA ARG A 104 -6.39 4.16 -9.36
C ARG A 104 -6.69 3.04 -10.36
N SER A 105 -6.35 1.81 -10.01
CA SER A 105 -6.70 0.63 -10.79
C SER A 105 -7.16 -0.49 -9.86
N ASN A 106 -8.17 -1.24 -10.29
CA ASN A 106 -8.78 -2.33 -9.52
C ASN A 106 -8.17 -3.71 -9.83
N ARG A 107 -7.16 -3.78 -10.71
CA ARG A 107 -6.49 -5.04 -11.04
C ARG A 107 -5.39 -5.32 -10.03
N ILE A 108 -5.38 -6.53 -9.45
CA ILE A 108 -4.42 -6.92 -8.41
C ILE A 108 -2.96 -6.79 -8.88
N GLY A 109 -2.67 -7.16 -10.13
CA GLY A 109 -1.33 -6.96 -10.72
C GLY A 109 -0.91 -5.48 -10.80
N LEU A 110 -1.84 -4.56 -11.11
CA LEU A 110 -1.56 -3.12 -11.08
C LEU A 110 -1.41 -2.59 -9.66
N GLN A 111 -2.05 -3.19 -8.66
CA GLN A 111 -1.88 -2.81 -7.26
C GLN A 111 -0.45 -3.10 -6.78
N LEU A 112 0.12 -4.24 -7.15
CA LEU A 112 1.52 -4.58 -6.83
C LEU A 112 2.50 -3.59 -7.47
N VAL A 113 2.35 -3.30 -8.77
CA VAL A 113 3.18 -2.31 -9.48
C VAL A 113 3.06 -0.92 -8.84
N ARG A 114 1.85 -0.54 -8.43
CA ARG A 114 1.59 0.74 -7.76
C ARG A 114 2.37 0.90 -6.46
N VAL A 115 2.47 -0.16 -5.65
CA VAL A 115 3.25 -0.15 -4.41
C VAL A 115 4.74 0.02 -4.70
N VAL A 116 5.27 -0.64 -5.73
CA VAL A 116 6.68 -0.48 -6.14
C VAL A 116 6.96 0.96 -6.57
N ILE A 117 6.09 1.52 -7.43
CA ILE A 117 6.24 2.90 -7.89
C ILE A 117 6.13 3.87 -6.71
N GLY A 118 5.21 3.63 -5.77
CA GLY A 118 5.06 4.43 -4.55
C GLY A 118 6.32 4.41 -3.66
N SER A 119 6.94 3.25 -3.50
CA SER A 119 8.22 3.09 -2.79
C SER A 119 9.36 3.88 -3.44
N ILE A 120 9.52 3.76 -4.76
CA ILE A 120 10.53 4.49 -5.51
C ILE A 120 10.28 6.00 -5.44
N ALA A 121 9.03 6.44 -5.64
CA ALA A 121 8.64 7.84 -5.56
C ALA A 121 8.89 8.44 -4.17
N PHE A 122 8.49 7.73 -3.11
CA PHE A 122 8.76 8.16 -1.73
C PHE A 122 10.27 8.29 -1.48
N ARG A 123 11.08 7.32 -1.92
CA ARG A 123 12.54 7.37 -1.81
C ARG A 123 13.13 8.54 -2.61
N ALA A 124 12.60 8.82 -3.80
CA ALA A 124 13.04 9.92 -4.65
C ALA A 124 12.73 11.29 -4.03
N ILE A 125 11.52 11.47 -3.46
CA ILE A 125 11.13 12.69 -2.73
C ILE A 125 12.05 12.91 -1.53
N MET A 126 12.29 11.85 -0.75
CA MET A 126 13.20 11.90 0.40
C MET A 126 14.64 12.22 -0.02
N PHE A 127 15.13 11.60 -1.09
CA PHE A 127 16.47 11.87 -1.62
C PHE A 127 16.61 13.32 -2.11
N ALA A 128 15.61 13.84 -2.84
CA ALA A 128 15.57 15.23 -3.26
C ALA A 128 15.57 16.16 -2.04
N GLY A 129 14.71 15.90 -1.04
CA GLY A 129 14.66 16.67 0.20
C GLY A 129 16.00 16.69 0.95
N ARG A 130 16.72 15.56 1.00
CA ARG A 130 18.08 15.49 1.58
C ARG A 130 19.10 16.30 0.78
N ARG A 131 19.04 16.25 -0.55
CA ARG A 131 19.95 16.99 -1.44
C ARG A 131 19.75 18.50 -1.31
N TYR A 132 18.51 18.97 -1.24
CA TYR A 132 18.19 20.39 -1.00
C TYR A 132 18.49 20.81 0.44
N GLY A 133 18.22 19.95 1.43
CA GLY A 133 18.51 20.23 2.85
C GLY A 133 20.00 20.39 3.16
N TYR A 134 20.87 19.66 2.45
CA TYR A 134 22.32 19.81 2.59
C TYR A 134 22.82 21.19 2.13
N ILE A 135 22.15 21.83 1.16
CA ILE A 135 22.51 23.16 0.65
C ILE A 135 22.15 24.27 1.65
N VAL A 136 21.15 24.03 2.50
CA VAL A 136 20.65 24.99 3.53
C VAL A 136 21.35 24.79 4.89
N GLY A 137 22.22 23.79 5.04
CA GLY A 137 22.91 23.49 6.30
C GLY A 137 22.01 22.87 7.37
N MET A 138 20.90 22.24 6.97
CA MET A 138 19.96 21.61 7.89
C MET A 138 20.60 20.47 8.68
N GLY A 139 20.38 20.46 9.99
CA GLY A 139 20.85 19.39 10.86
C GLY A 139 20.08 18.07 10.62
N PRO A 140 20.61 16.93 11.11
CA PRO A 140 19.93 15.63 11.02
C PRO A 140 18.52 15.63 11.66
N ASN A 141 18.29 16.51 12.64
CA ASN A 141 17.02 16.64 13.33
C ASN A 141 15.94 17.32 12.46
N ASP A 142 16.32 18.32 11.66
CA ASP A 142 15.40 19.04 10.77
C ASP A 142 14.92 18.12 9.65
N LEU A 143 15.81 17.27 9.11
CA LEU A 143 15.43 16.25 8.13
C LEU A 143 14.42 15.25 8.69
N ARG A 144 14.55 14.85 9.96
CA ARG A 144 13.56 13.98 10.63
C ARG A 144 12.22 14.71 10.78
N LEU A 145 12.24 16.00 11.12
CA LEU A 145 11.04 16.83 11.21
C LEU A 145 10.33 16.95 9.85
N VAL A 146 11.07 17.24 8.79
CA VAL A 146 10.56 17.31 7.41
C VAL A 146 9.95 15.98 6.99
N THR A 147 10.62 14.86 7.29
CA THR A 147 10.10 13.52 6.99
C THR A 147 8.78 13.25 7.71
N ALA A 148 8.70 13.59 9.00
CA ALA A 148 7.48 13.44 9.79
C ALA A 148 6.33 14.29 9.23
N LEU A 149 6.62 15.55 8.85
CA LEU A 149 5.64 16.45 8.23
C LEU A 149 5.14 15.91 6.89
N LEU A 150 6.03 15.33 6.09
CA LEU A 150 5.70 14.70 4.81
C LEU A 150 4.79 13.49 5.00
N VAL A 151 5.09 12.61 5.96
CA VAL A 151 4.26 11.44 6.29
C VAL A 151 2.88 11.89 6.77
N VAL A 152 2.81 12.86 7.68
CA VAL A 152 1.54 13.42 8.18
C VAL A 152 0.74 14.03 7.03
N GLY A 153 1.39 14.80 6.16
CA GLY A 153 0.77 15.40 4.98
C GLY A 153 0.23 14.35 4.00
N ALA A 154 1.00 13.29 3.72
CA ALA A 154 0.58 12.19 2.85
C ALA A 154 -0.64 11.46 3.40
N VAL A 155 -0.67 11.17 4.70
CA VAL A 155 -1.82 10.55 5.38
C VAL A 155 -3.04 11.48 5.33
N ALA A 156 -2.87 12.78 5.60
CA ALA A 156 -3.94 13.76 5.55
C ALA A 156 -4.54 13.88 4.13
N ALA A 157 -3.68 13.97 3.11
CA ALA A 157 -4.09 13.98 1.71
C ALA A 157 -4.84 12.70 1.31
N GLY A 158 -4.34 11.52 1.74
CA GLY A 158 -5.00 10.24 1.54
C GLY A 158 -6.42 10.21 2.14
N ARG A 159 -6.58 10.68 3.38
CA ARG A 159 -7.89 10.76 4.04
C ARG A 159 -8.85 11.73 3.35
N LEU A 160 -8.36 12.90 2.92
CA LEU A 160 -9.18 13.90 2.21
C LEU A 160 -9.67 13.36 0.87
N LYS A 161 -8.81 12.66 0.12
CA LYS A 161 -9.18 12.01 -1.15
C LYS A 161 -10.24 10.92 -0.93
N ALA A 162 -10.05 10.05 0.08
CA ALA A 162 -11.03 9.02 0.43
C ALA A 162 -12.41 9.62 0.78
N LYS A 163 -12.44 10.69 1.57
CA LYS A 163 -13.70 11.42 1.86
C LYS A 163 -14.36 12.01 0.62
N ARG A 164 -13.57 12.61 -0.29
CA ARG A 164 -14.10 13.18 -1.55
C ARG A 164 -14.69 12.10 -2.45
N ASP A 165 -14.05 10.95 -2.55
CA ASP A 165 -14.52 9.83 -3.35
C ASP A 165 -15.81 9.21 -2.77
N ALA A 166 -15.88 9.05 -1.44
CA ALA A 166 -17.10 8.61 -0.75
C ALA A 166 -18.26 9.58 -0.99
N LYS A 167 -18.01 10.89 -0.90
CA LYS A 167 -19.04 11.92 -1.14
C LYS A 167 -19.52 11.92 -2.59
N ARG A 168 -18.63 11.68 -3.56
CA ARG A 168 -18.97 11.54 -4.98
C ARG A 168 -19.81 10.27 -5.26
N GLY A 169 -19.50 9.16 -4.59
CA GLY A 169 -20.28 7.92 -4.66
C GLY A 169 -21.71 8.11 -4.16
N LEU A 170 -21.87 8.75 -3.00
CA LEU A 170 -23.18 9.07 -2.42
C LEU A 170 -24.00 10.03 -3.30
N ALA A 171 -23.38 11.07 -3.85
CA ALA A 171 -24.04 12.00 -4.77
C ALA A 171 -24.50 11.31 -6.07
N SER A 172 -23.69 10.37 -6.57
CA SER A 172 -24.02 9.57 -7.76
C SER A 172 -25.12 8.54 -7.49
N ALA A 173 -25.21 8.02 -6.26
CA ALA A 173 -26.27 7.09 -5.84
C ALA A 173 -27.60 7.82 -5.62
N ALA A 174 -27.59 9.00 -4.99
CA ALA A 174 -28.77 9.84 -4.78
C ALA A 174 -29.37 10.33 -6.12
N ALA A 175 -28.52 10.62 -7.12
CA ALA A 175 -28.99 10.96 -8.47
C ALA A 175 -29.71 9.79 -9.18
N ARG A 176 -29.31 8.54 -8.91
CA ARG A 176 -29.94 7.34 -9.50
C ARG A 176 -31.26 6.98 -8.82
N SER A 177 -31.39 7.17 -7.51
CA SER A 177 -32.66 6.94 -6.80
C SER A 177 -33.72 7.97 -7.18
N SER A 178 -33.34 9.24 -7.33
CA SER A 178 -34.25 10.31 -7.79
C SER A 178 -34.73 10.11 -9.24
N GLY A 179 -33.87 9.61 -10.13
CA GLY A 179 -34.27 9.25 -11.51
C GLY A 179 -35.17 8.01 -11.60
N ALA A 180 -35.00 7.04 -10.72
CA ALA A 180 -35.87 5.85 -10.65
C ALA A 180 -37.27 6.18 -10.12
N GLU A 181 -37.37 7.08 -9.13
CA GLU A 181 -38.65 7.53 -8.58
C GLU A 181 -39.46 8.39 -9.58
N ALA A 182 -38.78 9.22 -10.38
CA ALA A 182 -39.41 10.00 -11.45
C ALA A 182 -39.97 9.13 -12.60
N ARG A 183 -39.29 8.02 -12.95
CA ARG A 183 -39.79 7.04 -13.94
C ARG A 183 -40.98 6.22 -13.44
N SER A 184 -41.07 5.98 -12.13
CA SER A 184 -42.22 5.29 -11.51
C SER A 184 -43.50 6.13 -11.56
N LYS A 185 -43.40 7.45 -11.32
CA LYS A 185 -44.56 8.37 -11.34
C LYS A 185 -45.02 8.76 -12.74
N GLY A 186 -44.15 8.69 -13.75
CA GLY A 186 -44.48 9.04 -15.14
C GLY A 186 -45.08 7.89 -15.99
N GLY A 187 -45.05 6.65 -15.51
CA GLY A 187 -45.64 5.49 -16.20
C GLY A 187 -47.04 5.10 -15.71
N ALA A 188 -47.65 5.91 -14.84
CA ALA A 188 -48.97 5.70 -14.24
C ALA A 188 -50.05 6.65 -14.79
N LEU A 189 -49.77 7.33 -15.91
CA LEU A 189 -50.72 8.13 -16.70
C LEU A 189 -50.78 7.57 -18.12
#